data_AF-A0A968VUA1-F1
#
_entry.id   AF-A0A968VUA1-F1
#
_cell.length_a   1.000
_cell.length_b   1.000
_cell.length_c   1.000
_cell.angle_alpha   90.00
_cell.angle_beta   90.00
_cell.angle_gamma   90.00
#
_symmetry.space_group_name_H-M   'P 1'
#
loop_
_entity.id
_entity.type
_entity.pdbx_description
1 polymer ?
#
loop_
_entity_poly.entity_id
_entity_poly.type
_entity_poly.pdbx_seq_one_letter_code
_entity_poly.pdbx_strand_id
1 'polypeptide(L)'
;MYIDFLLERFHPLRRRRSLAERDRADHQFRAGRAADAGPQRRPECKFTEVSKVFDELRAIRIPQNPARQQAAVKQKLALLEKLKEQLKAVIRYDDGPYIVNSLAMIGQANQHMAASIYSVPVPKGLDEETLKQYKAGVDGVAKPFQDEAVKSYESAIERGIALEGYSDGMKTAQRELNRLNKDKFADFGEKAILTKLPDLMDADKEKEFENAFRSKEESLIVEAVSRRLGKDQNDLKALNLLAVFYFQQGKLGMSRTILNRALKAHPDKAALHNNLGVIFLSENKMRPAIATFRKAMQIDSDYEIGSANLGSIFVEYKDFARAVDLLKEGYGAVKSDLKRGVGLDVANNYALALSGTGDTSKAKSIYQDILKVDSGNVVALLNYSILLIHKLKDKKEGEKQLNRLKFLAEDDRTRKQIDELDKALSETN
;
A
#
# COMPACT_ATOMS: atom_id res chain seq x y z
N MET A 1 -2.02 -9.63 19.63
CA MET A 1 -3.44 -9.67 20.05
C MET A 1 -4.17 -8.34 19.87
N TYR A 2 -3.92 -7.26 20.64
CA TYR A 2 -4.68 -5.99 20.47
C TYR A 2 -4.42 -5.29 19.12
N ILE A 3 -3.22 -5.42 18.56
CA ILE A 3 -2.80 -4.78 17.31
C ILE A 3 -3.35 -5.53 16.09
N ASP A 4 -3.32 -6.87 16.15
CA ASP A 4 -3.89 -7.74 15.11
C ASP A 4 -5.43 -7.56 15.05
N PHE A 5 -6.06 -7.40 16.22
CA PHE A 5 -7.48 -7.07 16.37
C PHE A 5 -7.91 -5.73 15.74
N LEU A 6 -6.98 -4.77 15.56
CA LEU A 6 -7.30 -3.45 14.97
C LEU A 6 -7.33 -3.48 13.44
N LEU A 7 -6.75 -4.50 12.81
CA LEU A 7 -6.93 -4.77 11.38
C LEU A 7 -8.25 -5.51 11.11
N GLU A 8 -8.70 -6.35 12.04
CA GLU A 8 -9.97 -7.10 11.95
C GLU A 8 -11.22 -6.21 11.98
N ARG A 9 -11.17 -5.08 12.71
CA ARG A 9 -12.29 -4.12 12.75
C ARG A 9 -12.55 -3.39 11.43
N PHE A 10 -11.70 -3.53 10.42
CA PHE A 10 -11.94 -3.01 9.08
C PHE A 10 -12.55 -4.11 8.19
N HIS A 11 -13.87 -4.13 8.13
CA HIS A 11 -14.58 -4.76 7.01
C HIS A 11 -14.10 -4.11 5.69
N PRO A 12 -13.80 -4.89 4.63
CA PRO A 12 -13.68 -4.36 3.28
C PRO A 12 -15.07 -4.00 2.78
N LEU A 13 -15.68 -2.96 3.35
CA LEU A 13 -16.83 -2.28 2.77
C LEU A 13 -16.38 -0.91 2.26
N ARG A 14 -16.60 -0.74 0.95
CA ARG A 14 -16.63 0.51 0.17
C ARG A 14 -15.32 0.94 -0.52
N ARG A 15 -15.17 0.46 -1.76
CA ARG A 15 -15.45 1.24 -2.99
C ARG A 15 -15.48 0.30 -4.21
N ARG A 16 -16.62 -0.38 -4.43
CA ARG A 16 -16.94 -0.83 -5.80
C ARG A 16 -17.40 0.40 -6.59
N ARG A 17 -16.50 1.00 -7.38
CA ARG A 17 -16.98 1.44 -8.70
C ARG A 17 -17.39 0.17 -9.43
N SER A 18 -18.53 0.17 -10.10
CA SER A 18 -18.96 -1.01 -10.82
C SER A 18 -17.85 -1.44 -11.79
N LEU A 19 -17.56 -2.74 -11.85
CA LEU A 19 -16.57 -3.31 -12.77
C LEU A 19 -16.86 -2.83 -14.20
N ALA A 20 -18.14 -2.70 -14.56
CA ALA A 20 -18.60 -2.21 -15.86
C ALA A 20 -18.29 -0.73 -16.16
N GLU A 21 -18.22 0.16 -15.17
CA GLU A 21 -17.88 1.58 -15.40
C GLU A 21 -16.37 1.82 -15.46
N ARG A 22 -15.58 1.04 -14.70
CA ARG A 22 -14.11 1.04 -14.82
C ARG A 22 -13.66 0.33 -16.08
N ASP A 23 -14.25 -0.82 -16.39
CA ASP A 23 -13.94 -1.56 -17.61
C ASP A 23 -14.45 -0.84 -18.84
N ARG A 24 -15.58 -0.13 -18.85
CA ARG A 24 -15.95 0.66 -20.05
C ARG A 24 -14.99 1.83 -20.31
N ALA A 25 -14.50 2.50 -19.27
CA ALA A 25 -13.51 3.56 -19.41
C ALA A 25 -12.12 3.01 -19.80
N ASP A 26 -11.66 1.91 -19.21
CA ASP A 26 -10.37 1.29 -19.52
C ASP A 26 -10.40 0.49 -20.82
N HIS A 27 -11.52 -0.15 -21.18
CA HIS A 27 -11.65 -1.01 -22.36
C HIS A 27 -11.93 -0.18 -23.62
N GLN A 28 -12.62 0.97 -23.53
CA GLN A 28 -12.65 1.96 -24.62
C GLN A 28 -11.29 2.65 -24.81
N PHE A 29 -10.46 2.75 -23.76
CA PHE A 29 -9.09 3.30 -23.85
C PHE A 29 -8.04 2.28 -24.31
N ARG A 30 -8.19 0.99 -23.94
CA ARG A 30 -7.27 -0.12 -24.29
C ARG A 30 -7.56 -0.76 -25.65
N ALA A 31 -8.82 -0.82 -26.08
CA ALA A 31 -9.18 -1.42 -27.38
C ALA A 31 -8.62 -0.64 -28.58
N GLY A 32 -8.27 0.64 -28.42
CA GLY A 32 -7.65 1.45 -29.47
C GLY A 32 -6.14 1.23 -29.68
N ARG A 33 -5.44 0.47 -28.82
CA ARG A 33 -3.96 0.30 -28.91
C ARG A 33 -3.44 -1.13 -28.95
N ALA A 34 -4.26 -2.14 -28.61
CA ALA A 34 -3.80 -3.53 -28.52
C ALA A 34 -3.74 -4.27 -29.87
N ALA A 35 -4.28 -3.70 -30.95
CA ALA A 35 -4.35 -4.40 -32.23
C ALA A 35 -3.07 -4.34 -33.08
N ASP A 36 -2.01 -3.60 -32.68
CA ASP A 36 -0.89 -3.37 -33.61
C ASP A 36 0.45 -2.98 -32.93
N ALA A 37 1.16 -3.92 -32.29
CA ALA A 37 2.50 -3.64 -31.75
C ALA A 37 3.36 -4.90 -31.49
N GLY A 38 4.28 -5.20 -32.40
CA GLY A 38 5.31 -6.24 -32.24
C GLY A 38 6.38 -5.93 -31.15
N PRO A 39 7.38 -6.81 -30.99
CA PRO A 39 8.36 -6.80 -29.88
C PRO A 39 9.24 -5.55 -29.73
N GLN A 40 9.21 -4.61 -30.70
CA GLN A 40 9.95 -3.34 -30.64
C GLN A 40 9.24 -2.20 -29.85
N ARG A 41 8.06 -2.45 -29.27
CA ARG A 41 7.24 -1.42 -28.59
C ARG A 41 6.99 -1.71 -27.10
N ARG A 42 7.95 -2.33 -26.40
CA ARG A 42 7.90 -2.55 -24.95
C ARG A 42 8.71 -1.48 -24.19
N PRO A 43 8.14 -0.80 -23.18
CA PRO A 43 8.83 0.27 -22.45
C PRO A 43 10.15 -0.20 -21.81
N GLU A 44 10.24 -1.48 -21.41
CA GLU A 44 11.45 -2.12 -20.89
C GLU A 44 12.62 -2.05 -21.88
N CYS A 45 12.37 -2.46 -23.14
CA CYS A 45 13.37 -2.50 -24.20
C CYS A 45 13.85 -1.09 -24.52
N LYS A 46 12.91 -0.16 -24.65
CA LYS A 46 13.24 1.23 -24.95
C LYS A 46 14.03 1.87 -23.81
N PHE A 47 13.61 1.67 -22.56
CA PHE A 47 14.33 2.16 -21.38
C PHE A 47 15.76 1.62 -21.28
N THR A 48 15.96 0.34 -21.63
CA THR A 48 17.29 -0.28 -21.69
C THR A 48 18.17 0.35 -22.76
N GLU A 49 17.62 0.69 -23.94
CA GLU A 49 18.35 1.45 -24.96
C GLU A 49 18.73 2.85 -24.47
N VAL A 50 17.81 3.56 -23.80
CA VAL A 50 18.10 4.91 -23.30
C VAL A 50 19.17 4.89 -22.21
N SER A 51 19.23 3.82 -21.41
CA SER A 51 20.27 3.65 -20.37
C SER A 51 21.69 3.67 -20.96
N LYS A 52 21.87 3.19 -22.20
CA LYS A 52 23.18 3.27 -22.89
C LYS A 52 23.58 4.70 -23.24
N VAL A 53 22.61 5.53 -23.62
CA VAL A 53 22.84 6.97 -23.86
C VAL A 53 23.25 7.67 -22.55
N PHE A 54 22.69 7.24 -21.42
CA PHE A 54 23.11 7.74 -20.12
C PHE A 54 24.57 7.37 -19.81
N ASP A 55 24.99 6.14 -20.11
CA ASP A 55 26.37 5.69 -19.94
C ASP A 55 27.35 6.48 -20.80
N GLU A 56 27.01 6.75 -22.07
CA GLU A 56 27.79 7.61 -22.97
C GLU A 56 27.97 9.03 -22.39
N LEU A 57 26.89 9.62 -21.86
CA LEU A 57 26.93 10.93 -21.22
C LEU A 57 27.85 10.95 -19.99
N ARG A 58 27.86 9.85 -19.21
CA ARG A 58 28.70 9.68 -18.02
C ARG A 58 30.17 9.49 -18.38
N ALA A 59 30.47 8.86 -19.51
CA ALA A 59 31.83 8.59 -19.95
C ALA A 59 32.60 9.86 -20.38
N ILE A 60 31.90 10.90 -20.87
CA ILE A 60 32.57 12.13 -21.30
C ILE A 60 33.17 12.86 -20.09
N ARG A 61 34.48 13.15 -20.14
CA ARG A 61 35.17 14.01 -19.17
C ARG A 61 35.51 15.35 -19.84
N ILE A 62 35.38 16.44 -19.09
CA ILE A 62 35.76 17.77 -19.58
C ILE A 62 37.28 17.93 -19.39
N PRO A 63 38.05 18.13 -20.47
CA PRO A 63 39.51 18.20 -20.38
C PRO A 63 40.00 19.53 -19.78
N GLN A 64 41.26 19.55 -19.31
CA GLN A 64 41.90 20.78 -18.81
C GLN A 64 42.11 21.84 -19.90
N ASN A 65 42.27 21.44 -21.16
CA ASN A 65 42.51 22.36 -22.26
C ASN A 65 41.24 23.19 -22.58
N PRO A 66 41.26 24.54 -22.39
CA PRO A 66 40.11 25.40 -22.64
C PRO A 66 39.51 25.29 -24.05
N ALA A 67 40.35 25.10 -25.07
CA ALA A 67 39.91 24.96 -26.46
C ALA A 67 39.07 23.68 -26.69
N ARG A 68 39.20 22.67 -25.81
CA ARG A 68 38.44 21.40 -25.87
C ARG A 68 37.30 21.32 -24.85
N GLN A 69 37.28 22.21 -23.85
CA GLN A 69 36.22 22.26 -22.83
C GLN A 69 34.86 22.52 -23.47
N GLN A 70 34.77 23.52 -24.36
CA GLN A 70 33.52 23.90 -25.02
C GLN A 70 32.93 22.76 -25.86
N ALA A 71 33.79 22.03 -26.60
CA ALA A 71 33.36 20.89 -27.41
C ALA A 71 32.82 19.74 -26.53
N ALA A 72 33.50 19.42 -25.42
CA ALA A 72 33.06 18.38 -24.49
C ALA A 72 31.73 18.71 -23.79
N VAL A 73 31.54 19.97 -23.38
CA VAL A 73 30.28 20.45 -22.80
C VAL A 73 29.14 20.38 -23.82
N LYS A 74 29.38 20.83 -25.06
CA LYS A 74 28.39 20.77 -26.15
C LYS A 74 27.97 19.32 -26.46
N GLN A 75 28.93 18.39 -26.47
CA GLN A 75 28.67 16.97 -26.67
C GLN A 75 27.80 16.39 -25.53
N LYS A 76 28.14 16.68 -24.27
CA LYS A 76 27.31 16.25 -23.12
C LYS A 76 25.89 16.80 -23.18
N LEU A 77 25.73 18.08 -23.52
CA LEU A 77 24.42 18.71 -23.63
C LEU A 77 23.57 18.04 -24.71
N ALA A 78 24.16 17.74 -25.88
CA ALA A 78 23.46 17.03 -26.94
C ALA A 78 22.99 15.62 -26.51
N LEU A 79 23.82 14.88 -25.76
CA LEU A 79 23.43 13.58 -25.21
C LEU A 79 22.35 13.70 -24.12
N LEU A 80 22.38 14.75 -23.30
CA LEU A 80 21.37 15.00 -22.28
C LEU A 80 20.00 15.24 -22.92
N GLU A 81 19.93 16.11 -23.93
CA GLU A 81 18.68 16.39 -24.65
C GLU A 81 18.16 15.15 -25.38
N LYS A 82 19.05 14.39 -26.04
CA LYS A 82 18.70 13.12 -26.67
C LYS A 82 18.11 12.13 -25.65
N LEU A 83 18.73 12.02 -24.46
CA LEU A 83 18.24 11.17 -23.39
C LEU A 83 16.87 11.62 -22.88
N LYS A 84 16.66 12.92 -22.62
CA LYS A 84 15.37 13.46 -22.18
C LYS A 84 14.26 13.15 -23.17
N GLU A 85 14.50 13.35 -24.47
CA GLU A 85 13.50 13.04 -25.51
C GLU A 85 13.18 11.55 -25.61
N GLN A 86 14.20 10.69 -25.48
CA GLN A 86 13.95 9.24 -25.48
C GLN A 86 13.19 8.78 -24.23
N LEU A 87 13.47 9.34 -23.06
CA LEU A 87 12.73 9.04 -21.82
C LEU A 87 11.29 9.57 -21.87
N LYS A 88 11.03 10.72 -22.50
CA LYS A 88 9.65 11.18 -22.78
C LYS A 88 8.90 10.16 -23.63
N ALA A 89 9.55 9.55 -24.62
CA ALA A 89 8.94 8.48 -25.41
C ALA A 89 8.64 7.23 -24.57
N VAL A 90 9.49 6.87 -23.60
CA VAL A 90 9.23 5.79 -22.63
C VAL A 90 8.01 6.13 -21.76
N ILE A 91 7.92 7.36 -21.23
CA ILE A 91 6.80 7.81 -20.39
C ILE A 91 5.45 7.71 -21.12
N ARG A 92 5.42 7.95 -22.44
CA ARG A 92 4.19 7.86 -23.27
C ARG A 92 3.59 6.45 -23.36
N TYR A 93 4.34 5.41 -23.00
CA TYR A 93 3.81 4.05 -22.88
C TYR A 93 2.88 3.88 -21.68
N ASP A 94 2.86 4.85 -20.76
CA ASP A 94 1.99 4.88 -19.58
C ASP A 94 2.17 3.68 -18.63
N ASP A 95 3.39 3.13 -18.58
CA ASP A 95 3.75 2.07 -17.64
C ASP A 95 4.31 2.65 -16.34
N GLY A 96 3.69 2.33 -15.21
CA GLY A 96 3.96 2.99 -13.94
C GLY A 96 5.42 2.94 -13.48
N PRO A 97 6.02 1.75 -13.31
CA PRO A 97 7.44 1.61 -13.00
C PRO A 97 8.36 2.38 -13.97
N TYR A 98 8.10 2.33 -15.28
CA TYR A 98 8.95 3.00 -16.27
C TYR A 98 8.74 4.51 -16.36
N ILE A 99 7.57 5.05 -16.00
CA ILE A 99 7.38 6.49 -15.80
C ILE A 99 8.30 6.96 -14.67
N VAL A 100 8.25 6.30 -13.52
CA VAL A 100 9.01 6.69 -12.33
C VAL A 100 10.51 6.53 -12.56
N ASN A 101 10.94 5.42 -13.16
CA ASN A 101 12.35 5.19 -13.48
C ASN A 101 12.88 6.21 -14.50
N SER A 102 12.06 6.62 -15.48
CA SER A 102 12.44 7.63 -16.47
C SER A 102 12.62 9.00 -15.84
N LEU A 103 11.69 9.44 -14.99
CA LEU A 103 11.81 10.71 -14.27
C LEU A 103 13.04 10.74 -13.36
N ALA A 104 13.33 9.64 -12.66
CA ALA A 104 14.53 9.52 -11.84
C ALA A 104 15.82 9.60 -12.68
N MET A 105 15.86 8.95 -13.85
CA MET A 105 17.03 8.99 -14.73
C MET A 105 17.26 10.38 -15.35
N ILE A 106 16.20 11.13 -15.67
CA ILE A 106 16.31 12.55 -16.05
C ILE A 106 16.97 13.34 -14.93
N GLY A 107 16.57 13.11 -13.68
CA GLY A 107 17.19 13.74 -12.51
C GLY A 107 18.69 13.44 -12.41
N GLN A 108 19.06 12.16 -12.53
CA GLN A 108 20.47 11.73 -12.47
C GLN A 108 21.32 12.35 -13.59
N ALA A 109 20.78 12.44 -14.81
CA ALA A 109 21.49 13.00 -15.95
C ALA A 109 21.73 14.50 -15.79
N ASN A 110 20.73 15.26 -15.34
CA ASN A 110 20.88 16.69 -15.07
C ASN A 110 21.85 16.95 -13.90
N GLN A 111 21.78 16.16 -12.84
CA GLN A 111 22.71 16.24 -11.72
C GLN A 111 24.15 15.95 -12.15
N HIS A 112 24.35 14.94 -13.00
CA HIS A 112 25.66 14.62 -13.54
C HIS A 112 26.20 15.73 -14.44
N MET A 113 25.34 16.39 -15.22
CA MET A 113 25.70 17.56 -16.02
C MET A 113 26.16 18.73 -15.15
N ALA A 114 25.39 19.08 -14.11
CA ALA A 114 25.75 20.12 -13.14
C ALA A 114 27.12 19.82 -12.48
N ALA A 115 27.31 18.58 -12.00
CA ALA A 115 28.58 18.16 -11.41
C ALA A 115 29.75 18.25 -12.39
N SER A 116 29.52 17.89 -13.66
CA SER A 116 30.55 18.02 -14.72
C SER A 116 30.95 19.49 -14.88
N ILE A 117 29.99 20.43 -14.93
CA ILE A 117 30.25 21.87 -15.07
C ILE A 117 30.99 22.44 -13.85
N TYR A 118 30.59 22.07 -12.63
CA TYR A 118 31.30 22.49 -11.42
C TYR A 118 32.74 21.95 -11.34
N SER A 119 33.01 20.80 -11.96
CA SER A 119 34.35 20.20 -12.01
C SER A 119 35.27 20.76 -13.11
N VAL A 120 34.81 21.75 -13.89
CA VAL A 120 35.62 22.35 -14.95
C VAL A 120 36.87 22.98 -14.34
N PRO A 121 38.09 22.63 -14.83
CA PRO A 121 39.34 23.15 -14.27
C PRO A 121 39.41 24.67 -14.37
N VAL A 122 39.72 25.33 -13.24
CA VAL A 122 39.89 26.77 -13.14
C VAL A 122 41.15 27.21 -13.92
N PRO A 123 41.07 28.24 -14.78
CA PRO A 123 42.24 28.82 -15.44
C PRO A 123 43.30 29.31 -14.44
N LYS A 124 44.58 29.11 -14.75
CA LYS A 124 45.69 29.60 -13.93
C LYS A 124 45.86 31.12 -14.10
N GLY A 125 46.25 31.82 -13.02
CA GLY A 125 46.62 33.24 -13.08
C GLY A 125 45.47 34.24 -12.95
N LEU A 126 44.29 33.80 -12.48
CA LEU A 126 43.17 34.70 -12.20
C LEU A 126 43.39 35.41 -10.85
N ASP A 127 43.17 36.73 -10.83
CA ASP A 127 43.03 37.50 -9.58
C ASP A 127 41.72 37.16 -8.86
N GLU A 128 41.57 37.66 -7.63
CA GLU A 128 40.44 37.33 -6.75
C GLU A 128 39.08 37.74 -7.34
N GLU A 129 39.01 38.91 -7.99
CA GLU A 129 37.77 39.42 -8.59
C GLU A 129 37.38 38.62 -9.82
N THR A 130 38.33 38.34 -10.70
CA THR A 130 38.12 37.53 -11.90
C THR A 130 37.80 36.08 -11.56
N LEU A 131 38.39 35.53 -10.49
CA LEU A 131 38.03 34.20 -9.98
C LEU A 131 36.59 34.15 -9.47
N LYS A 132 36.14 35.20 -8.77
CA LYS A 132 34.76 35.32 -8.30
C LYS A 132 33.78 35.40 -9.48
N GLN A 133 34.10 36.21 -10.49
CA GLN A 133 33.30 36.31 -11.72
C GLN A 133 33.26 34.98 -12.49
N TYR A 134 34.39 34.29 -12.61
CA TYR A 134 34.46 32.96 -13.23
C TYR A 134 33.57 31.95 -12.50
N LYS A 135 33.68 31.86 -11.16
CA LYS A 135 32.84 30.96 -10.35
C LYS A 135 31.36 31.30 -10.46
N ALA A 136 31.00 32.58 -10.48
CA ALA A 136 29.62 33.02 -10.68
C ALA A 136 29.09 32.64 -12.07
N GLY A 137 29.92 32.76 -13.11
CA GLY A 137 29.58 32.30 -14.46
C GLY A 137 29.38 30.78 -14.54
N VAL A 138 30.26 30.00 -13.90
CA VAL A 138 30.10 28.54 -13.79
C VAL A 138 28.81 28.19 -13.06
N ASP A 139 28.51 28.87 -11.96
CA ASP A 139 27.27 28.67 -11.19
C ASP A 139 26.02 28.99 -12.01
N GLY A 140 26.01 30.13 -12.72
CA GLY A 140 24.90 30.52 -13.60
C GLY A 140 24.58 29.50 -14.70
N VAL A 141 25.58 28.73 -15.15
CA VAL A 141 25.41 27.65 -16.13
C VAL A 141 25.02 26.32 -15.46
N ALA A 142 25.60 26.00 -14.30
CA ALA A 142 25.37 24.72 -13.61
C ALA A 142 24.03 24.68 -12.87
N LYS A 143 23.60 25.80 -12.27
CA LYS A 143 22.43 25.89 -11.40
C LYS A 143 21.13 25.44 -12.05
N PRO A 144 20.81 25.83 -13.31
CA PRO A 144 19.59 25.36 -13.98
C PRO A 144 19.50 23.83 -14.09
N PHE A 145 20.62 23.14 -14.31
CA PHE A 145 20.65 21.68 -14.34
C PHE A 145 20.47 21.08 -12.94
N GLN A 146 21.01 21.71 -11.90
CA GLN A 146 20.76 21.28 -10.52
C GLN A 146 19.27 21.41 -10.16
N ASP A 147 18.63 22.51 -10.53
CA ASP A 147 17.21 22.77 -10.25
C ASP A 147 16.31 21.81 -11.03
N GLU A 148 16.62 21.54 -12.30
CA GLU A 148 15.91 20.55 -13.12
C GLU A 148 16.08 19.12 -12.56
N ALA A 149 17.25 18.80 -12.01
CA ALA A 149 17.48 17.50 -11.37
C ALA A 149 16.54 17.31 -10.17
N VAL A 150 16.46 18.33 -9.30
CA VAL A 150 15.56 18.36 -8.14
C VAL A 150 14.11 18.17 -8.59
N LYS A 151 13.63 18.97 -9.56
CA LYS A 151 12.26 18.87 -10.09
C LYS A 151 11.93 17.49 -10.64
N SER A 152 12.89 16.87 -11.33
CA SER A 152 12.71 15.54 -11.91
C SER A 152 12.60 14.45 -10.84
N TYR A 153 13.37 14.57 -9.76
CA TYR A 153 13.26 13.66 -8.62
C TYR A 153 11.98 13.86 -7.82
N GLU A 154 11.55 15.11 -7.59
CA GLU A 154 10.25 15.42 -6.96
C GLU A 154 9.13 14.78 -7.77
N SER A 155 9.13 14.99 -9.10
CA SER A 155 8.16 14.40 -10.02
C SER A 155 8.18 12.87 -9.98
N ALA A 156 9.35 12.24 -9.87
CA ALA A 156 9.47 10.79 -9.76
C ALA A 156 8.81 10.26 -8.48
N ILE A 157 8.99 10.95 -7.35
CA ILE A 157 8.37 10.59 -6.06
C ILE A 157 6.87 10.82 -6.11
N GLU A 158 6.41 12.00 -6.52
CA GLU A 158 5.00 12.34 -6.62
C GLU A 158 4.24 11.35 -7.53
N ARG A 159 4.83 11.03 -8.68
CA ARG A 159 4.24 10.09 -9.63
C ARG A 159 4.28 8.66 -9.12
N GLY A 160 5.34 8.27 -8.40
CA GLY A 160 5.42 6.96 -7.73
C GLY A 160 4.35 6.80 -6.64
N ILE A 161 4.11 7.83 -5.84
CA ILE A 161 3.03 7.87 -4.84
C ILE A 161 1.68 7.77 -5.53
N ALA A 162 1.43 8.58 -6.57
CA ALA A 162 0.15 8.62 -7.29
C ALA A 162 -0.18 7.31 -8.04
N LEU A 163 0.83 6.53 -8.41
CA LEU A 163 0.68 5.25 -9.11
C LEU A 163 0.72 4.03 -8.18
N GLU A 164 0.72 4.24 -6.86
CA GLU A 164 0.70 3.19 -5.82
C GLU A 164 1.84 2.15 -5.99
N GLY A 165 2.96 2.56 -6.58
CA GLY A 165 4.05 1.70 -7.01
C GLY A 165 5.41 2.18 -6.52
N TYR A 166 6.15 1.31 -5.82
CA TYR A 166 7.50 1.60 -5.33
C TYR A 166 8.53 0.99 -6.28
N SER A 167 9.12 1.82 -7.16
CA SER A 167 10.16 1.40 -8.12
C SER A 167 11.58 1.79 -7.67
N ASP A 168 12.60 1.23 -8.31
CA ASP A 168 14.00 1.61 -8.05
C ASP A 168 14.30 3.07 -8.42
N GLY A 169 13.56 3.64 -9.38
CA GLY A 169 13.57 5.07 -9.67
C GLY A 169 13.15 5.92 -8.49
N MET A 170 12.11 5.51 -7.77
CA MET A 170 11.63 6.23 -6.57
C MET A 170 12.68 6.21 -5.44
N LYS A 171 13.29 5.06 -5.18
CA LYS A 171 14.40 4.92 -4.20
C LYS A 171 15.57 5.84 -4.56
N THR A 172 15.91 5.89 -5.84
CA THR A 172 17.01 6.69 -6.37
C THR A 172 16.71 8.18 -6.22
N ALA A 173 15.53 8.62 -6.65
CA ALA A 173 15.08 10.00 -6.55
C ALA A 173 15.09 10.50 -5.09
N GLN A 174 14.57 9.69 -4.17
CA GLN A 174 14.58 10.01 -2.74
C GLN A 174 16.00 10.16 -2.19
N ARG A 175 16.90 9.20 -2.50
CA ARG A 175 18.29 9.24 -2.05
C ARG A 175 19.02 10.50 -2.53
N GLU A 176 18.81 10.89 -3.78
CA GLU A 176 19.49 12.04 -4.36
C GLU A 176 18.92 13.38 -3.88
N LEU A 177 17.60 13.51 -3.69
CA LEU A 177 17.01 14.71 -3.09
C LEU A 177 17.53 14.95 -1.67
N ASN A 178 17.64 13.90 -0.86
CA ASN A 178 18.21 13.97 0.48
C ASN A 178 19.67 14.46 0.47
N ARG A 179 20.42 14.13 -0.59
CA ARG A 179 21.81 14.56 -0.80
C ARG A 179 21.91 16.01 -1.24
N LEU A 180 21.00 16.45 -2.11
CA LEU A 180 21.02 17.77 -2.75
C LEU A 180 20.44 18.88 -1.88
N ASN A 181 19.44 18.58 -1.05
CA ASN A 181 18.82 19.58 -0.17
C ASN A 181 18.30 18.92 1.11
N LYS A 182 19.23 18.69 2.03
CA LYS A 182 19.01 18.03 3.32
C LYS A 182 17.92 18.68 4.18
N ASP A 183 17.68 19.98 3.97
CA ASP A 183 16.77 20.80 4.80
C ASP A 183 15.38 21.01 4.17
N LYS A 184 15.28 21.03 2.82
CA LYS A 184 14.00 21.22 2.11
C LYS A 184 13.28 19.91 1.77
N PHE A 185 14.03 18.88 1.42
CA PHE A 185 13.51 17.52 1.23
C PHE A 185 14.04 16.68 2.36
N ALA A 186 13.43 16.89 3.54
CA ALA A 186 13.62 15.99 4.64
C ALA A 186 13.34 14.57 4.13
N ASP A 187 14.29 13.69 4.40
CA ASP A 187 14.23 12.29 4.06
C ASP A 187 12.84 11.72 4.43
N PHE A 188 12.17 11.05 3.49
CA PHE A 188 10.95 10.28 3.80
C PHE A 188 11.24 8.77 3.74
N GLY A 189 12.53 8.38 3.64
CA GLY A 189 13.00 7.02 3.54
C GLY A 189 13.99 6.66 4.65
N GLU A 190 13.53 5.87 5.61
CA GLU A 190 14.37 5.07 6.52
C GLU A 190 15.26 5.81 7.55
N LYS A 191 15.85 6.99 7.28
CA LYS A 191 16.74 7.68 8.22
C LYS A 191 16.12 8.92 8.88
N ALA A 192 15.21 9.64 8.24
CA ALA A 192 14.58 10.83 8.82
C ALA A 192 13.49 10.57 9.86
N ILE A 193 12.81 9.42 9.82
CA ILE A 193 12.00 8.96 10.96
C ILE A 193 12.90 8.85 12.21
N LEU A 194 14.18 8.50 12.02
CA LEU A 194 15.14 8.30 13.09
C LEU A 194 15.94 9.56 13.49
N THR A 195 15.99 10.62 12.68
CA THR A 195 16.78 11.85 12.98
C THR A 195 15.96 13.03 13.48
N LYS A 196 14.61 12.99 13.42
CA LYS A 196 13.71 13.93 14.10
C LYS A 196 13.19 13.43 15.44
N LEU A 197 13.86 12.42 16.00
CA LEU A 197 13.64 11.95 17.35
C LEU A 197 14.47 12.80 18.31
N PRO A 198 13.86 13.61 19.18
CA PRO A 198 14.58 14.15 20.32
C PRO A 198 15.10 13.00 21.16
N ASP A 199 16.27 13.20 21.77
CA ASP A 199 16.82 12.35 22.82
C ASP A 199 15.76 12.15 23.92
N LEU A 200 15.04 11.03 23.87
CA LEU A 200 14.04 10.65 24.87
C LEU A 200 14.32 9.22 25.28
N MET A 201 15.38 9.09 26.08
CA MET A 201 15.54 7.97 27.00
C MET A 201 14.52 8.11 28.12
N ASP A 202 13.55 7.20 28.16
CA ASP A 202 13.23 6.47 29.37
C ASP A 202 12.57 5.14 29.00
N ALA A 203 12.87 4.10 29.77
CA ALA A 203 12.23 2.80 29.68
C ALA A 203 10.93 2.79 30.51
N ASP A 204 10.07 1.81 30.25
CA ASP A 204 8.91 1.43 31.08
C ASP A 204 7.54 2.08 30.88
N LYS A 205 7.07 2.27 29.64
CA LYS A 205 5.62 2.44 29.39
C LYS A 205 5.10 1.78 28.10
N GLU A 206 4.93 0.46 28.11
CA GLU A 206 4.20 -0.29 27.08
C GLU A 206 2.74 0.19 26.92
N LYS A 207 2.14 0.71 28.01
CA LYS A 207 0.81 1.36 27.98
C LYS A 207 0.77 2.66 27.17
N GLU A 208 1.85 3.45 27.11
CA GLU A 208 1.86 4.70 26.32
C GLU A 208 1.85 4.41 24.81
N PHE A 209 2.53 3.34 24.39
CA PHE A 209 2.55 2.88 23.01
C PHE A 209 1.18 2.36 22.55
N GLU A 210 0.47 1.63 23.42
CA GLU A 210 -0.92 1.20 23.16
C GLU A 210 -1.92 2.38 23.23
N ASN A 211 -1.71 3.33 24.15
CA ASN A 211 -2.57 4.50 24.31
C ASN A 211 -2.42 5.50 23.15
N ALA A 212 -1.20 5.71 22.64
CA ALA A 212 -0.93 6.50 21.44
C ALA A 212 -1.69 5.95 20.23
N PHE A 213 -1.82 4.63 20.13
CA PHE A 213 -2.58 4.03 19.05
C PHE A 213 -4.09 4.11 19.28
N ARG A 214 -4.55 4.01 20.53
CA ARG A 214 -5.96 4.24 20.89
C ARG A 214 -6.41 5.68 20.62
N SER A 215 -5.53 6.66 20.77
CA SER A 215 -5.85 8.07 20.54
C SER A 215 -6.05 8.40 19.06
N LYS A 216 -5.54 7.55 18.14
CA LYS A 216 -5.51 7.80 16.69
C LYS A 216 -4.75 9.08 16.29
N GLU A 217 -4.01 9.67 17.21
CA GLU A 217 -3.23 10.87 16.93
C GLU A 217 -1.92 10.47 16.24
N GLU A 218 -1.75 10.91 15.00
CA GLU A 218 -0.58 10.61 14.17
C GLU A 218 0.73 11.03 14.86
N SER A 219 0.74 12.16 15.56
CA SER A 219 1.90 12.66 16.31
C SER A 219 2.38 11.65 17.36
N LEU A 220 1.47 11.16 18.22
CA LEU A 220 1.79 10.22 19.30
C LEU A 220 2.22 8.85 18.76
N ILE A 221 1.61 8.38 17.67
CA ILE A 221 1.97 7.12 17.03
C ILE A 221 3.37 7.21 16.41
N VAL A 222 3.65 8.29 15.68
CA VAL A 222 4.96 8.53 15.07
C VAL A 222 6.03 8.64 16.16
N GLU A 223 5.78 9.38 17.24
CA GLU A 223 6.72 9.52 18.34
C GLU A 223 7.06 8.18 19.00
N ALA A 224 6.04 7.38 19.31
CA ALA A 224 6.22 6.11 20.01
C ALA A 224 6.88 5.03 19.13
N VAL A 225 6.54 4.98 17.83
CA VAL A 225 7.22 4.12 16.84
C VAL A 225 8.68 4.53 16.68
N SER A 226 8.93 5.84 16.54
CA SER A 226 10.26 6.36 16.29
C SER A 226 11.19 6.05 17.47
N ARG A 227 10.72 6.19 18.72
CA ARG A 227 11.49 5.84 19.92
C ARG A 227 11.96 4.38 19.93
N ARG A 228 11.11 3.45 19.51
CA ARG A 228 11.48 2.02 19.43
C ARG A 228 12.45 1.75 18.28
N LEU A 229 12.19 2.32 17.10
CA LEU A 229 13.07 2.15 15.94
C LEU A 229 14.46 2.80 16.11
N GLY A 230 14.56 3.83 16.96
CA GLY A 230 15.84 4.42 17.36
C GLY A 230 16.70 3.48 18.21
N LYS A 231 16.08 2.64 19.03
CA LYS A 231 16.77 1.62 19.85
C LYS A 231 17.08 0.36 19.06
N ASP A 232 16.11 -0.12 18.29
CA ASP A 232 16.25 -1.26 17.38
C ASP A 232 15.54 -0.96 16.07
N GLN A 233 16.34 -0.76 15.01
CA GLN A 233 15.83 -0.48 13.67
C GLN A 233 14.96 -1.61 13.09
N ASN A 234 15.02 -2.79 13.68
CA ASN A 234 14.24 -3.95 13.28
C ASN A 234 13.20 -4.34 14.33
N ASP A 235 12.84 -3.46 15.27
CA ASP A 235 11.87 -3.78 16.32
C ASP A 235 10.53 -4.26 15.70
N LEU A 236 10.21 -5.54 15.93
CA LEU A 236 9.05 -6.21 15.33
C LEU A 236 7.76 -5.47 15.64
N LYS A 237 7.57 -5.05 16.90
CA LYS A 237 6.35 -4.40 17.37
C LYS A 237 6.17 -3.05 16.68
N ALA A 238 7.23 -2.25 16.60
CA ALA A 238 7.21 -0.93 15.97
C ALA A 238 6.98 -1.00 14.47
N LEU A 239 7.67 -1.90 13.76
CA LEU A 239 7.46 -2.09 12.33
C LEU A 239 6.06 -2.60 12.01
N ASN A 240 5.57 -3.60 12.76
CA ASN A 240 4.21 -4.11 12.58
C ASN A 240 3.17 -3.01 12.78
N LEU A 241 3.31 -2.21 13.83
CA LEU A 241 2.39 -1.11 14.13
C LEU A 241 2.42 0.01 13.11
N LEU A 242 3.61 0.40 12.65
CA LEU A 242 3.73 1.40 11.61
C LEU A 242 3.05 0.93 10.31
N ALA A 243 3.15 -0.35 9.98
CA ALA A 243 2.42 -0.94 8.86
C ALA A 243 0.90 -0.85 9.07
N VAL A 244 0.39 -1.20 10.26
CA VAL A 244 -1.04 -1.08 10.59
C VAL A 244 -1.52 0.37 10.52
N PHE A 245 -0.75 1.32 11.04
CA PHE A 245 -1.07 2.75 10.97
C PHE A 245 -1.23 3.22 9.52
N TYR A 246 -0.26 2.91 8.66
CA TYR A 246 -0.35 3.29 7.25
C TYR A 246 -1.49 2.58 6.51
N PHE A 247 -1.82 1.34 6.90
CA PHE A 247 -2.97 0.63 6.37
C PHE A 247 -4.29 1.35 6.72
N GLN A 248 -4.46 1.76 7.98
CA GLN A 248 -5.66 2.50 8.43
C GLN A 248 -5.82 3.84 7.72
N GLN A 249 -4.71 4.48 7.34
CA GLN A 249 -4.71 5.72 6.56
C GLN A 249 -4.96 5.48 5.05
N GLY A 250 -5.21 4.23 4.62
CA GLY A 250 -5.37 3.86 3.21
C GLY A 250 -4.07 3.90 2.39
N LYS A 251 -2.91 4.10 3.03
CA LYS A 251 -1.59 4.17 2.38
C LYS A 251 -1.01 2.77 2.20
N LEU A 252 -1.68 1.95 1.39
CA LEU A 252 -1.39 0.51 1.22
C LEU A 252 0.06 0.22 0.77
N GLY A 253 0.62 1.03 -0.13
CA GLY A 253 2.01 0.88 -0.59
C GLY A 253 3.05 1.10 0.51
N MET A 254 2.83 2.08 1.39
CA MET A 254 3.69 2.36 2.54
C MET A 254 3.60 1.22 3.56
N SER A 255 2.38 0.80 3.88
CA SER A 255 2.11 -0.33 4.78
C SER A 255 2.85 -1.59 4.31
N ARG A 256 2.71 -1.94 3.02
CA ARG A 256 3.40 -3.10 2.42
C ARG A 256 4.92 -3.00 2.51
N THR A 257 5.47 -1.81 2.31
CA THR A 257 6.93 -1.60 2.35
C THR A 257 7.49 -1.82 3.75
N ILE A 258 6.83 -1.23 4.76
CA ILE A 258 7.20 -1.41 6.17
C ILE A 258 7.05 -2.88 6.58
N LEU A 259 5.98 -3.53 6.15
CA LEU A 259 5.72 -4.92 6.48
C LEU A 259 6.73 -5.87 5.81
N ASN A 260 7.16 -5.59 4.57
CA ASN A 260 8.23 -6.34 3.93
C ASN A 260 9.59 -6.16 4.64
N ARG A 261 9.85 -4.97 5.22
CA ARG A 261 11.03 -4.78 6.09
C ARG A 261 10.91 -5.63 7.36
N ALA A 262 9.75 -5.61 8.01
CA ALA A 262 9.48 -6.44 9.18
C ALA A 262 9.71 -7.93 8.86
N LEU A 263 9.23 -8.40 7.70
CA LEU A 263 9.41 -9.77 7.23
C LEU A 263 10.86 -10.14 6.89
N LYS A 264 11.67 -9.18 6.42
CA LYS A 264 13.12 -9.42 6.22
C LYS A 264 13.85 -9.62 7.53
N ALA A 265 13.49 -8.87 8.56
CA ALA A 265 14.08 -8.98 9.89
C ALA A 265 13.54 -10.17 10.68
N HIS A 266 12.25 -10.47 10.53
CA HIS A 266 11.51 -11.48 11.29
C HIS A 266 10.68 -12.39 10.36
N PRO A 267 11.34 -13.24 9.56
CA PRO A 267 10.67 -14.03 8.51
C PRO A 267 9.71 -15.11 9.07
N ASP A 268 9.87 -15.47 10.34
CA ASP A 268 9.17 -16.51 11.08
C ASP A 268 7.95 -16.00 11.87
N LYS A 269 7.48 -14.77 11.59
CA LYS A 269 6.34 -14.20 12.32
C LYS A 269 5.05 -14.32 11.52
N ALA A 270 4.18 -15.24 11.95
CA ALA A 270 2.88 -15.49 11.32
C ALA A 270 2.03 -14.22 11.19
N ALA A 271 2.02 -13.36 12.22
CA ALA A 271 1.29 -12.09 12.20
C ALA A 271 1.70 -11.14 11.07
N LEU A 272 2.98 -11.10 10.69
CA LEU A 272 3.43 -10.26 9.58
C LEU A 272 2.94 -10.78 8.22
N HIS A 273 2.92 -12.10 8.04
CA HIS A 273 2.34 -12.73 6.85
C HIS A 273 0.83 -12.50 6.80
N ASN A 274 0.13 -12.62 7.92
CA ASN A 274 -1.30 -12.30 8.00
C ASN A 274 -1.59 -10.85 7.58
N ASN A 275 -0.87 -9.89 8.14
CA ASN A 275 -1.07 -8.47 7.85
C ASN A 275 -0.78 -8.16 6.36
N LEU A 276 0.16 -8.89 5.74
CA LEU A 276 0.45 -8.75 4.32
C LEU A 276 -0.68 -9.33 3.47
N GLY A 277 -1.29 -10.43 3.91
CA GLY A 277 -2.50 -10.98 3.31
C GLY A 277 -3.67 -9.99 3.34
N VAL A 278 -3.89 -9.31 4.47
CA VAL A 278 -4.92 -8.26 4.60
C VAL A 278 -4.66 -7.10 3.64
N ILE A 279 -3.42 -6.62 3.54
CA ILE A 279 -3.04 -5.58 2.56
C ILE A 279 -3.35 -6.05 1.13
N PHE A 280 -3.01 -7.29 0.78
CA PHE A 280 -3.32 -7.83 -0.55
C PHE A 280 -4.82 -7.89 -0.82
N LEU A 281 -5.66 -8.23 0.17
CA LEU A 281 -7.11 -8.16 0.01
C LEU A 281 -7.60 -6.72 -0.26
N SER A 282 -7.05 -5.73 0.46
CA SER A 282 -7.38 -4.32 0.22
C SER A 282 -6.94 -3.83 -1.17
N GLU A 283 -5.87 -4.40 -1.72
CA GLU A 283 -5.44 -4.19 -3.12
C GLU A 283 -6.25 -5.02 -4.15
N ASN A 284 -7.27 -5.77 -3.73
CA ASN A 284 -8.02 -6.74 -4.55
C ASN A 284 -7.15 -7.87 -5.15
N LYS A 285 -6.01 -8.18 -4.53
CA LYS A 285 -5.07 -9.24 -4.94
C LYS A 285 -5.34 -10.52 -4.16
N MET A 286 -6.38 -11.23 -4.56
CA MET A 286 -6.86 -12.43 -3.87
C MET A 286 -5.83 -13.58 -3.81
N ARG A 287 -5.19 -13.91 -4.94
CA ARG A 287 -4.23 -15.03 -4.99
C ARG A 287 -3.02 -14.82 -4.06
N PRO A 288 -2.34 -13.65 -4.08
CA PRO A 288 -1.31 -13.32 -3.10
C PRO A 288 -1.80 -13.35 -1.65
N ALA A 289 -3.02 -12.88 -1.37
CA ALA A 289 -3.58 -12.91 -0.02
C ALA A 289 -3.68 -14.35 0.52
N ILE A 290 -4.29 -15.26 -0.26
CA ILE A 290 -4.42 -16.69 0.10
C ILE A 290 -3.05 -17.33 0.35
N ALA A 291 -2.08 -17.08 -0.53
CA ALA A 291 -0.73 -17.63 -0.39
C ALA A 291 -0.08 -17.17 0.92
N THR A 292 -0.29 -15.90 1.29
CA THR A 292 0.33 -15.31 2.47
C THR A 292 -0.37 -15.76 3.77
N PHE A 293 -1.70 -15.87 3.78
CA PHE A 293 -2.43 -16.46 4.92
C PHE A 293 -2.04 -17.92 5.16
N ARG A 294 -1.90 -18.72 4.09
CA ARG A 294 -1.36 -20.09 4.22
C ARG A 294 0.05 -20.11 4.77
N LYS A 295 0.90 -19.14 4.40
CA LYS A 295 2.24 -19.04 4.96
C LYS A 295 2.22 -18.73 6.45
N ALA A 296 1.31 -17.86 6.91
CA ALA A 296 1.11 -17.61 8.33
C ALA A 296 0.76 -18.89 9.10
N MET A 297 -0.21 -19.67 8.58
CA MET A 297 -0.62 -20.96 9.17
C MET A 297 0.46 -22.05 9.11
N GLN A 298 1.37 -21.99 8.12
CA GLN A 298 2.50 -22.92 8.05
C GLN A 298 3.59 -22.60 9.06
N ILE A 299 3.73 -21.32 9.41
CA ILE A 299 4.71 -20.84 10.39
C ILE A 299 4.22 -21.15 11.80
N ASP A 300 2.93 -20.93 12.03
CA ASP A 300 2.27 -21.16 13.30
C ASP A 300 0.91 -21.82 13.01
N SER A 301 0.83 -23.12 13.28
CA SER A 301 -0.39 -23.92 13.04
C SER A 301 -1.54 -23.47 13.91
N ASP A 302 -1.24 -22.84 15.04
CA ASP A 302 -2.22 -22.38 16.02
C ASP A 302 -2.55 -20.90 15.78
N TYR A 303 -2.13 -20.31 14.65
CA TYR A 303 -2.44 -18.93 14.32
C TYR A 303 -3.87 -18.78 13.77
N GLU A 304 -4.86 -18.76 14.68
CA GLU A 304 -6.27 -18.88 14.31
C GLU A 304 -6.80 -17.68 13.50
N ILE A 305 -6.16 -16.53 13.63
CA ILE A 305 -6.46 -15.31 12.85
C ILE A 305 -6.22 -15.55 11.34
N GLY A 306 -5.13 -16.22 10.99
CA GLY A 306 -4.82 -16.55 9.59
C GLY A 306 -5.85 -17.51 8.99
N SER A 307 -6.28 -18.49 9.78
CA SER A 307 -7.35 -19.43 9.42
C SER A 307 -8.68 -18.69 9.24
N ALA A 308 -9.03 -17.78 10.14
CA ALA A 308 -10.26 -16.99 10.06
C ALA A 308 -10.31 -16.09 8.82
N ASN A 309 -9.20 -15.41 8.50
CA ASN A 309 -9.09 -14.58 7.29
C ASN A 309 -9.22 -15.41 6.01
N LEU A 310 -8.58 -16.57 5.95
CA LEU A 310 -8.71 -17.48 4.81
C LEU A 310 -10.13 -18.05 4.71
N GLY A 311 -10.76 -18.37 5.84
CA GLY A 311 -12.15 -18.79 5.92
C GLY A 311 -13.12 -17.73 5.41
N SER A 312 -12.91 -16.46 5.76
CA SER A 312 -13.71 -15.34 5.25
C SER A 312 -13.64 -15.21 3.72
N ILE A 313 -12.47 -15.46 3.13
CA ILE A 313 -12.33 -15.51 1.66
C ILE A 313 -13.20 -16.62 1.09
N PHE A 314 -13.16 -17.83 1.67
CA PHE A 314 -13.98 -18.94 1.17
C PHE A 314 -15.49 -18.70 1.32
N VAL A 315 -15.91 -18.00 2.38
CA VAL A 315 -17.30 -17.52 2.53
C VAL A 315 -17.68 -16.59 1.38
N GLU A 316 -16.82 -15.63 1.02
CA GLU A 316 -17.08 -14.70 -0.08
C GLU A 316 -17.29 -15.43 -1.42
N TYR A 317 -16.49 -16.47 -1.66
CA TYR A 317 -16.61 -17.32 -2.86
C TYR A 317 -17.62 -18.47 -2.72
N LYS A 318 -18.40 -18.48 -1.63
CA LYS A 318 -19.44 -19.48 -1.34
C LYS A 318 -18.94 -20.92 -1.25
N ASP A 319 -17.64 -21.12 -1.02
CA ASP A 319 -17.07 -22.41 -0.70
C ASP A 319 -17.25 -22.68 0.79
N PHE A 320 -18.49 -22.99 1.17
CA PHE A 320 -18.86 -23.11 2.57
C PHE A 320 -18.24 -24.33 3.25
N ALA A 321 -17.93 -25.40 2.50
CA ALA A 321 -17.27 -26.58 3.04
C ALA A 321 -15.87 -26.23 3.57
N ARG A 322 -15.01 -25.64 2.72
CA ARG A 322 -13.67 -25.21 3.16
C ARG A 322 -13.71 -24.09 4.20
N ALA A 323 -14.70 -23.20 4.10
CA ALA A 323 -14.88 -22.14 5.08
C ALA A 323 -15.19 -22.68 6.48
N VAL A 324 -16.06 -23.68 6.61
CA VAL A 324 -16.41 -24.29 7.91
C VAL A 324 -15.17 -24.85 8.61
N ASP A 325 -14.33 -25.60 7.90
CA ASP A 325 -13.14 -26.22 8.48
C ASP A 325 -12.18 -25.18 9.05
N LEU A 326 -11.91 -24.11 8.30
CA LEU A 326 -11.01 -23.03 8.73
C LEU A 326 -11.62 -22.15 9.83
N LEU A 327 -12.89 -21.80 9.70
CA LEU A 327 -13.56 -20.90 10.65
C LEU A 327 -13.89 -21.58 11.98
N LYS A 328 -13.91 -22.91 12.06
CA LYS A 328 -14.17 -23.64 13.29
C LYS A 328 -13.16 -23.32 14.39
N GLU A 329 -11.87 -23.30 14.04
CA GLU A 329 -10.78 -22.97 14.96
C GLU A 329 -10.81 -21.49 15.35
N GLY A 330 -10.93 -20.59 14.36
CA GLY A 330 -11.06 -19.15 14.59
C GLY A 330 -12.24 -18.78 15.48
N TYR A 331 -13.40 -19.41 15.28
CA TYR A 331 -14.55 -19.24 16.16
C TYR A 331 -14.28 -19.76 17.58
N GLY A 332 -13.60 -20.90 17.71
CA GLY A 332 -13.19 -21.46 18.99
C GLY A 332 -12.36 -20.48 19.83
N ALA A 333 -11.38 -19.82 19.19
CA ALA A 333 -10.49 -18.85 19.83
C ALA A 333 -11.22 -17.59 20.34
N VAL A 334 -12.24 -17.12 19.63
CA VAL A 334 -12.98 -15.88 20.01
C VAL A 334 -14.24 -16.15 20.82
N LYS A 335 -14.69 -17.40 20.97
CA LYS A 335 -16.00 -17.74 21.54
C LYS A 335 -16.20 -17.21 22.97
N SER A 336 -15.18 -17.31 23.83
CA SER A 336 -15.25 -16.79 25.21
C SER A 336 -15.34 -15.27 25.27
N ASP A 337 -14.95 -14.61 24.18
CA ASP A 337 -14.74 -13.18 24.08
C ASP A 337 -15.88 -12.47 23.34
N LEU A 338 -16.79 -13.24 22.73
CA LEU A 338 -18.02 -12.72 22.12
C LEU A 338 -18.82 -11.86 23.09
N LYS A 339 -18.88 -12.22 24.38
CA LYS A 339 -19.57 -11.41 25.40
C LYS A 339 -19.03 -9.98 25.56
N ARG A 340 -17.81 -9.72 25.06
CA ARG A 340 -17.14 -8.41 25.03
C ARG A 340 -17.26 -7.72 23.67
N GLY A 341 -18.01 -8.30 22.72
CA GLY A 341 -18.14 -7.81 21.35
C GLY A 341 -16.93 -8.08 20.45
N VAL A 342 -16.06 -9.02 20.84
CA VAL A 342 -14.84 -9.38 20.10
C VAL A 342 -15.12 -10.59 19.21
N GLY A 343 -14.66 -10.57 17.96
CA GLY A 343 -14.77 -11.70 17.02
C GLY A 343 -16.20 -11.96 16.49
N LEU A 344 -17.09 -10.96 16.54
CA LEU A 344 -18.46 -11.08 16.03
C LEU A 344 -18.51 -11.37 14.52
N ASP A 345 -17.55 -10.83 13.78
CA ASP A 345 -17.33 -11.03 12.34
C ASP A 345 -16.93 -12.47 12.02
N VAL A 346 -15.98 -13.03 12.77
CA VAL A 346 -15.57 -14.45 12.66
C VAL A 346 -16.75 -15.37 12.98
N ALA A 347 -17.48 -15.08 14.05
CA ALA A 347 -18.69 -15.83 14.42
C ALA A 347 -19.78 -15.74 13.34
N ASN A 348 -20.01 -14.56 12.77
CA ASN A 348 -20.95 -14.38 11.67
C ASN A 348 -20.54 -15.20 10.44
N ASN A 349 -19.28 -15.12 10.03
CA ASN A 349 -18.76 -15.88 8.89
C ASN A 349 -18.88 -17.38 9.11
N TYR A 350 -18.59 -17.86 10.33
CA TYR A 350 -18.74 -19.27 10.67
C TYR A 350 -20.20 -19.72 10.63
N ALA A 351 -21.11 -18.93 11.20
CA ALA A 351 -22.56 -19.19 11.14
C ALA A 351 -23.09 -19.18 9.70
N LEU A 352 -22.57 -18.30 8.84
CA LEU A 352 -22.92 -18.26 7.42
C LEU A 352 -22.43 -19.51 6.68
N ALA A 353 -21.21 -19.96 6.95
CA ALA A 353 -20.67 -21.19 6.38
C ALA A 353 -21.43 -22.44 6.85
N LEU A 354 -21.79 -22.52 8.14
CA LEU A 354 -22.62 -23.58 8.70
C LEU A 354 -24.03 -23.59 8.08
N SER A 355 -24.64 -22.42 7.93
CA SER A 355 -25.90 -22.27 7.21
C SER A 355 -25.77 -22.80 5.79
N GLY A 356 -24.70 -22.43 5.07
CA GLY A 356 -24.39 -22.88 3.71
C GLY A 356 -24.29 -24.40 3.57
N THR A 357 -23.61 -25.06 4.51
CA THR A 357 -23.40 -26.52 4.55
C THR A 357 -24.57 -27.31 5.13
N GLY A 358 -25.55 -26.64 5.76
CA GLY A 358 -26.80 -27.25 6.25
C GLY A 358 -26.86 -27.47 7.76
N ASP A 359 -25.83 -27.13 8.53
CA ASP A 359 -25.85 -27.14 9.99
C ASP A 359 -26.58 -25.89 10.53
N THR A 360 -27.87 -25.81 10.21
CA THR A 360 -28.72 -24.64 10.46
C THR A 360 -29.01 -24.43 11.95
N SER A 361 -29.03 -25.49 12.75
CA SER A 361 -29.21 -25.43 14.21
C SER A 361 -28.05 -24.72 14.89
N LYS A 362 -26.79 -25.06 14.56
CA LYS A 362 -25.63 -24.35 15.10
C LYS A 362 -25.55 -22.92 14.58
N ALA A 363 -25.79 -22.70 13.29
CA ALA A 363 -25.83 -21.35 12.71
C ALA A 363 -26.83 -20.44 13.46
N LYS A 364 -28.05 -20.93 13.72
CA LYS A 364 -29.08 -20.22 14.49
C LYS A 364 -28.59 -19.84 15.89
N SER A 365 -27.98 -20.78 16.62
CA SER A 365 -27.43 -20.50 17.96
C SER A 365 -26.38 -19.40 17.92
N ILE A 366 -25.46 -19.43 16.96
CA ILE A 366 -24.39 -18.44 16.87
C ILE A 366 -24.95 -17.06 16.53
N TYR A 367 -25.90 -16.96 15.59
CA TYR A 367 -26.56 -15.67 15.31
C TYR A 367 -27.28 -15.10 16.52
N GLN A 368 -27.96 -15.95 17.30
CA GLN A 368 -28.60 -15.52 18.55
C GLN A 368 -27.58 -15.00 19.56
N ASP A 369 -26.41 -15.64 19.68
CA ASP A 369 -25.36 -15.19 20.58
C ASP A 369 -24.75 -13.85 20.15
N ILE A 370 -24.53 -13.65 18.84
CA ILE A 370 -24.11 -12.35 18.30
C ILE A 370 -25.15 -11.27 18.65
N LEU A 371 -26.44 -11.54 18.40
CA LEU A 371 -27.52 -10.57 18.60
C LEU A 371 -27.90 -10.32 20.07
N LYS A 372 -27.48 -11.18 20.99
CA LYS A 372 -27.55 -10.91 22.45
C LYS A 372 -26.52 -9.87 22.87
N VAL A 373 -25.33 -9.90 22.26
CA VAL A 373 -24.22 -8.98 22.55
C VAL A 373 -24.41 -7.66 21.83
N ASP A 374 -24.70 -7.73 20.53
CA ASP A 374 -24.91 -6.59 19.66
C ASP A 374 -26.25 -6.75 18.95
N SER A 375 -27.29 -6.21 19.59
CA SER A 375 -28.66 -6.24 19.06
C SER A 375 -28.82 -5.40 17.79
N GLY A 376 -27.86 -4.53 17.47
CA GLY A 376 -27.83 -3.68 16.29
C GLY A 376 -27.00 -4.24 15.13
N ASN A 377 -26.46 -5.45 15.25
CA ASN A 377 -25.55 -5.99 14.25
C ASN A 377 -26.25 -6.27 12.91
N VAL A 378 -26.16 -5.31 11.98
CA VAL A 378 -26.82 -5.33 10.67
C VAL A 378 -26.46 -6.59 9.87
N VAL A 379 -25.18 -6.99 9.89
CA VAL A 379 -24.68 -8.15 9.12
C VAL A 379 -25.28 -9.45 9.67
N ALA A 380 -25.26 -9.64 10.98
CA ALA A 380 -25.85 -10.82 11.62
C ALA A 380 -27.38 -10.85 11.46
N LEU A 381 -28.06 -9.70 11.59
CA LEU A 381 -29.51 -9.59 11.36
C LEU A 381 -29.89 -10.02 9.94
N LEU A 382 -29.14 -9.55 8.93
CA LEU A 382 -29.37 -9.93 7.54
C LEU A 382 -29.18 -11.44 7.32
N ASN A 383 -28.02 -11.98 7.71
CA ASN A 383 -27.72 -13.39 7.49
C ASN A 383 -28.65 -14.32 8.29
N TYR A 384 -29.06 -13.90 9.48
CA TYR A 384 -30.01 -14.64 10.30
C TYR A 384 -31.42 -14.60 9.70
N SER A 385 -31.87 -13.46 9.19
CA SER A 385 -33.16 -13.34 8.50
C SER A 385 -33.21 -14.25 7.26
N ILE A 386 -32.14 -14.27 6.47
CA ILE A 386 -31.98 -15.19 5.32
C ILE A 386 -32.10 -16.65 5.77
N LEU A 387 -31.41 -17.03 6.85
CA LEU A 387 -31.47 -18.39 7.40
C LEU A 387 -32.90 -18.75 7.83
N LEU A 388 -33.57 -17.88 8.58
CA LEU A 388 -34.92 -18.10 9.11
C LEU A 388 -35.95 -18.25 7.98
N ILE A 389 -35.93 -17.32 7.01
CA ILE A 389 -36.93 -17.25 5.94
C ILE A 389 -36.70 -18.36 4.91
N HIS A 390 -35.47 -18.53 4.42
CA HIS A 390 -35.23 -19.43 3.30
C HIS A 390 -34.95 -20.87 3.71
N LYS A 391 -34.22 -21.10 4.81
CA LYS A 391 -33.80 -22.45 5.21
C LYS A 391 -34.68 -23.06 6.30
N LEU A 392 -34.97 -22.31 7.36
CA LEU A 392 -35.73 -22.82 8.50
C LEU A 392 -37.25 -22.66 8.35
N LYS A 393 -37.69 -21.83 7.40
CA LYS A 393 -39.12 -21.49 7.17
C LYS A 393 -39.82 -20.93 8.41
N ASP A 394 -39.06 -20.32 9.33
CA ASP A 394 -39.56 -19.69 10.55
C ASP A 394 -39.92 -18.22 10.23
N LYS A 395 -41.04 -18.03 9.53
CA LYS A 395 -41.45 -16.72 9.01
C LYS A 395 -41.61 -15.68 10.12
N LYS A 396 -42.23 -16.06 11.24
CA LYS A 396 -42.53 -15.17 12.36
C LYS A 396 -41.26 -14.57 12.96
N GLU A 397 -40.27 -15.41 13.24
CA GLU A 397 -39.00 -14.90 13.75
C GLU A 397 -38.21 -14.19 12.63
N GLY A 398 -38.29 -14.66 11.39
CA GLY A 398 -37.69 -14.02 10.22
C GLY A 398 -38.16 -12.58 10.03
N GLU A 399 -39.47 -12.33 10.03
CA GLU A 399 -40.08 -10.99 9.96
C GLU A 399 -39.62 -10.10 11.11
N LYS A 400 -39.57 -10.64 12.33
CA LYS A 400 -39.11 -9.89 13.50
C LYS A 400 -37.68 -9.39 13.33
N GLN A 401 -36.77 -10.24 12.84
CA GLN A 401 -35.37 -9.84 12.59
C GLN A 401 -35.26 -8.88 11.40
N LEU A 402 -36.04 -9.10 10.34
CA LEU A 402 -36.07 -8.25 9.17
C LEU A 402 -36.59 -6.84 9.50
N ASN A 403 -37.59 -6.71 10.38
CA ASN A 403 -38.10 -5.41 10.83
C ASN A 403 -37.07 -4.64 11.66
N ARG A 404 -36.27 -5.34 12.49
CA ARG A 404 -35.12 -4.71 13.16
C ARG A 404 -34.08 -4.23 12.15
N LEU A 405 -33.80 -5.06 11.13
CA LEU A 405 -32.85 -4.73 10.08
C LEU A 405 -33.28 -3.50 9.27
N LYS A 406 -34.57 -3.36 8.93
CA LYS A 406 -35.14 -2.18 8.25
C LYS A 406 -34.85 -0.87 8.96
N PHE A 407 -34.93 -0.87 10.29
CA PHE A 407 -34.67 0.32 11.10
C PHE A 407 -33.18 0.72 11.10
N LEU A 408 -32.28 -0.27 10.95
CA LEU A 408 -30.83 -0.08 11.07
C LEU A 408 -30.10 0.03 9.74
N ALA A 409 -30.73 -0.39 8.63
CA ALA A 409 -30.09 -0.44 7.31
C ALA A 409 -30.01 0.95 6.64
N GLU A 410 -28.79 1.49 6.57
CA GLU A 410 -28.53 2.79 5.94
C GLU A 410 -28.10 2.70 4.48
N ASP A 411 -27.58 1.56 4.01
CA ASP A 411 -27.03 1.42 2.66
C ASP A 411 -28.00 0.76 1.66
N ASP A 412 -27.93 1.22 0.40
CA ASP A 412 -28.82 0.79 -0.69
C ASP A 412 -28.75 -0.71 -0.98
N ARG A 413 -27.59 -1.34 -0.78
CA ARG A 413 -27.44 -2.77 -1.07
C ARG A 413 -28.22 -3.60 -0.04
N THR A 414 -28.05 -3.31 1.23
CA THR A 414 -28.78 -3.98 2.30
C THR A 414 -30.28 -3.76 2.15
N ARG A 415 -30.71 -2.54 1.77
CA ARG A 415 -32.13 -2.25 1.48
C ARG A 415 -32.71 -3.10 0.36
N LYS A 416 -31.99 -3.26 -0.76
CA LYS A 416 -32.42 -4.18 -1.83
C LYS A 416 -32.59 -5.62 -1.35
N GLN A 417 -31.69 -6.10 -0.48
CA GLN A 417 -31.80 -7.44 0.09
C GLN A 417 -32.98 -7.56 1.05
N ILE A 418 -33.31 -6.50 1.79
CA ILE A 418 -34.53 -6.45 2.61
C ILE A 418 -35.78 -6.60 1.73
N ASP A 419 -35.86 -5.84 0.63
CA ASP A 419 -37.01 -5.88 -0.28
C ASP A 419 -37.21 -7.27 -0.89
N GLU A 420 -36.12 -7.96 -1.24
CA GLU A 420 -36.15 -9.35 -1.71
C GLU A 420 -36.69 -10.32 -0.65
N LEU A 421 -36.31 -10.12 0.62
CA LEU A 421 -36.78 -10.95 1.74
C LEU A 421 -38.26 -10.69 2.07
N ASP A 422 -38.71 -9.43 2.01
CA ASP A 422 -40.12 -9.05 2.17
C ASP A 422 -41.00 -9.69 1.08
N LYS A 423 -40.51 -9.69 -0.15
CA LYS A 423 -41.19 -10.36 -1.26
C LYS A 423 -41.28 -11.87 -1.02
N ALA A 424 -40.20 -12.52 -0.58
CA ALA A 424 -40.19 -13.95 -0.28
C ALA A 424 -41.18 -14.34 0.85
N LEU A 425 -41.36 -13.46 1.83
CA LEU A 425 -42.33 -13.65 2.92
C LEU A 425 -43.78 -13.55 2.43
N SER A 426 -44.07 -12.64 1.49
CA SER A 426 -45.42 -12.43 0.95
C SER A 426 -45.84 -13.46 -0.10
N GLU A 427 -44.91 -14.02 -0.89
CA GLU A 427 -45.20 -15.04 -1.91
C GLU A 427 -45.51 -16.45 -1.37
N THR A 428 -45.31 -16.68 -0.08
CA THR A 428 -45.56 -17.98 0.57
C THR A 428 -46.87 -18.01 1.36
N ASN A 429 -47.80 -17.09 1.11
CA ASN A 429 -49.12 -17.00 1.74
C ASN A 429 -50.25 -17.55 0.87
#